data_AF-A0A0F8YE41-F1
#
_entry.id   AF-A0A0F8YE41-F1
#
_cell.length_a   1.000
_cell.length_b   1.000
_cell.length_c   1.000
_cell.angle_alpha   90.00
_cell.angle_beta   90.00
_cell.angle_gamma   90.00
#
_symmetry.space_group_name_H-M   'P 1'
#
loop_
_entity.id
_entity.type
_entity.pdbx_description
1 polymer ?
#
loop_
_entity_poly.entity_id
_entity_poly.type
_entity_poly.pdbx_seq_one_letter_code
_entity_poly.pdbx_strand_id
1 'polypeptide(L)'
;MNDIGPGDLVECVNDDFVGLFADETPPVKGEIYTIREIRPETALSHGIAFRLYEIKNPPHFPMYAECSFYECHFRPVRTTDISIFTEIAQDVKDGIHRKILEDA
;
A
#
# COMPACT_ATOMS: atom_id res chain seq x y z
N MET A 1 -0.76 15.53 0.84
CA MET A 1 -0.73 14.06 1.02
C MET A 1 -0.49 13.50 -0.36
N ASN A 2 0.42 12.53 -0.53
CA ASN A 2 0.54 11.86 -1.82
C ASN A 2 -0.78 11.13 -2.09
N ASP A 3 -1.38 11.37 -3.25
CA ASP A 3 -2.65 10.75 -3.66
C ASP A 3 -2.47 9.23 -3.71
N ILE A 4 -2.99 8.53 -2.70
CA ILE A 4 -3.14 7.08 -2.73
C ILE A 4 -4.46 6.79 -3.46
N GLY A 5 -4.40 5.98 -4.51
CA GLY A 5 -5.52 5.67 -5.39
C GLY A 5 -5.71 4.17 -5.63
N PRO A 6 -6.82 3.78 -6.30
CA PRO A 6 -6.97 2.43 -6.83
C PRO A 6 -5.80 2.07 -7.76
N GLY A 7 -5.27 0.87 -7.59
CA GLY A 7 -4.08 0.36 -8.28
C GLY A 7 -2.78 0.56 -7.52
N ASP A 8 -2.74 1.44 -6.51
CA ASP A 8 -1.54 1.67 -5.73
C ASP A 8 -1.28 0.52 -4.74
N LEU A 9 0.00 0.31 -4.47
CA LEU A 9 0.48 -0.68 -3.50
C LEU A 9 0.56 -0.08 -2.10
N VAL A 10 0.03 -0.81 -1.13
CA VAL A 10 0.08 -0.46 0.28
C VAL A 10 0.58 -1.63 1.12
N GLU A 11 1.46 -1.35 2.07
CA GLU A 11 1.91 -2.30 3.08
C GLU A 11 0.97 -2.22 4.28
N CYS A 12 0.52 -3.37 4.78
CA CYS A 12 -0.21 -3.43 6.04
C CYS A 12 0.74 -3.20 7.21
N VAL A 13 0.49 -2.19 8.04
CA VAL A 13 1.34 -1.83 9.19
C VAL A 13 0.75 -2.26 10.54
N ASN A 14 -0.51 -2.69 10.54
CA ASN A 14 -1.25 -3.07 11.74
C ASN A 14 -1.50 -4.59 11.77
N ASP A 15 -1.45 -5.18 12.97
CA ASP A 15 -1.78 -6.59 13.25
C ASP A 15 -3.06 -6.74 14.07
N ASP A 16 -3.68 -5.63 14.49
CA ASP A 16 -4.88 -5.62 15.30
C ASP A 16 -6.13 -5.30 14.48
N PHE A 17 -6.81 -6.36 14.02
CA PHE A 17 -8.08 -6.30 13.28
C PHE A 17 -9.22 -6.80 14.17
N VAL A 18 -9.60 -5.99 15.16
CA VAL A 18 -10.73 -6.28 16.06
C VAL A 18 -12.05 -6.14 15.32
N GLY A 19 -13.00 -7.04 15.61
CA GLY A 19 -14.39 -6.93 15.15
C GLY A 19 -14.68 -7.61 13.82
N LEU A 20 -13.72 -8.38 13.29
CA LEU A 20 -13.95 -9.21 12.13
C LEU A 20 -14.82 -10.45 12.46
N PHE A 21 -15.62 -10.87 11.50
CA PHE A 21 -16.37 -12.11 11.52
C PHE A 21 -15.45 -13.32 11.25
N ALA A 22 -15.88 -14.50 11.68
CA ALA A 22 -15.08 -15.72 11.61
C ALA A 22 -14.72 -16.18 10.18
N ASP A 23 -15.47 -15.72 9.18
CA ASP A 23 -15.27 -16.00 7.75
C ASP A 23 -14.53 -14.88 7.00
N GLU A 24 -14.12 -13.82 7.70
CA GLU A 24 -13.31 -12.75 7.13
C GLU A 24 -11.83 -13.06 7.20
N THR A 25 -11.12 -12.73 6.12
CA THR A 25 -9.67 -12.73 6.09
C THR A 25 -9.17 -11.31 6.39
N PRO A 26 -8.46 -11.07 7.50
CA PRO A 26 -7.77 -9.80 7.73
C PRO A 26 -6.53 -9.66 6.84
N PRO A 27 -6.09 -8.41 6.56
CA PRO A 27 -4.75 -8.13 6.10
C PRO A 27 -3.70 -8.63 7.12
N VAL A 28 -2.52 -8.97 6.63
CA VAL A 28 -1.40 -9.45 7.44
C VAL A 28 -0.33 -8.38 7.49
N LYS A 29 0.11 -8.03 8.70
CA LYS A 29 1.16 -7.03 8.91
C LYS A 29 2.45 -7.38 8.16
N GLY A 30 3.00 -6.40 7.44
CA GLY A 30 4.16 -6.52 6.57
C GLY A 30 3.87 -6.99 5.15
N GLU A 31 2.66 -7.50 4.87
CA GLU A 31 2.27 -7.89 3.52
C GLU A 31 1.85 -6.67 2.69
N ILE A 32 2.08 -6.77 1.38
CA ILE A 32 1.75 -5.74 0.40
C ILE A 32 0.46 -6.12 -0.32
N TYR A 33 -0.42 -5.13 -0.45
CA TYR A 33 -1.72 -5.26 -1.07
C TYR A 33 -1.94 -4.18 -2.12
N THR A 34 -2.79 -4.50 -3.11
CA THR A 34 -3.18 -3.56 -4.15
C THR A 34 -4.55 -2.98 -3.83
N ILE A 35 -4.68 -1.64 -3.80
CA ILE A 35 -5.97 -1.00 -3.56
C ILE A 35 -6.88 -1.26 -4.78
N ARG A 36 -8.03 -1.88 -4.53
CA ARG A 36 -9.09 -2.10 -5.52
C ARG A 36 -10.09 -0.95 -5.55
N GLU A 37 -10.49 -0.46 -4.39
CA GLU A 37 -11.52 0.57 -4.25
C GLU A 37 -11.26 1.39 -3.00
N ILE A 38 -11.46 2.70 -3.10
CA ILE A 38 -11.45 3.64 -1.97
C ILE A 38 -12.89 4.01 -1.67
N ARG A 39 -13.33 3.74 -0.44
CA ARG A 39 -14.68 4.06 0.01
C ARG A 39 -14.64 5.13 1.09
N PRO A 40 -15.40 6.23 0.94
CA PRO A 40 -15.72 7.05 2.08
C PRO A 40 -16.61 6.21 2.99
N GLU A 41 -16.25 6.09 4.26
CA GLU A 41 -17.15 5.43 5.19
C GLU A 41 -18.37 6.31 5.47
N THR A 42 -19.54 5.69 5.61
CA THR A 42 -20.79 6.42 5.80
C THR A 42 -21.14 6.66 7.26
N ALA A 43 -21.72 7.84 7.50
CA ALA A 43 -22.50 8.35 8.62
C ALA A 43 -21.87 8.49 10.03
N LEU A 44 -20.93 7.65 10.49
CA LEU A 44 -20.48 7.69 11.91
C LEU A 44 -18.97 7.75 12.12
N SER A 45 -18.18 7.58 11.07
CA SER A 45 -16.72 7.56 11.13
C SER A 45 -16.17 8.36 9.97
N HIS A 46 -15.37 9.37 10.28
CA HIS A 46 -14.69 10.21 9.30
C HIS A 46 -13.46 9.50 8.71
N GLY A 47 -13.65 8.26 8.25
CA GLY A 47 -12.58 7.38 7.77
C GLY A 47 -12.67 7.09 6.28
N ILE A 48 -11.51 6.88 5.66
CA ILE A 48 -11.39 6.27 4.36
C ILE A 48 -11.09 4.79 4.58
N ALA A 49 -11.79 3.92 3.86
CA ALA A 49 -11.55 2.48 3.88
C ALA A 49 -11.20 1.95 2.49
N PHE A 50 -10.34 0.93 2.46
CA PHE A 50 -9.87 0.28 1.26
C PHE A 50 -10.50 -1.09 1.11
N ARG A 51 -10.81 -1.44 -0.14
CA ARG A 51 -10.88 -2.84 -0.56
C ARG A 51 -9.59 -3.20 -1.26
N LEU A 52 -9.12 -4.40 -1.01
CA LEU A 52 -7.88 -4.92 -1.57
C LEU A 52 -8.21 -5.91 -2.69
N TYR A 53 -7.30 -6.14 -3.62
CA TYR A 53 -7.50 -7.14 -4.68
C TYR A 53 -7.29 -8.56 -4.16
N GLU A 54 -6.32 -8.72 -3.27
CA GLU A 54 -5.87 -9.99 -2.72
C GLU A 54 -6.83 -10.52 -1.66
N ILE A 55 -7.65 -9.65 -1.05
CA ILE A 55 -8.64 -10.02 -0.04
C ILE A 55 -10.04 -9.70 -0.59
N LYS A 56 -10.85 -10.75 -0.68
CA LYS A 56 -12.27 -10.66 -1.05
C LYS A 56 -13.14 -11.35 -0.02
N ASN A 57 -13.57 -10.58 0.98
CA ASN A 57 -14.43 -11.11 2.03
C ASN A 57 -15.89 -11.19 1.56
N PRO A 58 -16.65 -12.21 1.99
CA PRO A 58 -18.06 -12.30 1.69
C PRO A 58 -18.81 -11.09 2.30
N PRO A 59 -19.98 -10.72 1.74
CA PRO A 59 -20.87 -9.79 2.43
C PRO A 59 -21.47 -10.47 3.66
N HIS A 60 -21.35 -9.83 4.83
CA HIS A 60 -21.83 -10.41 6.10
C HIS A 60 -23.35 -10.41 6.26
N PHE A 61 -24.04 -9.53 5.53
CA PHE A 61 -25.49 -9.44 5.56
C PHE A 61 -26.02 -9.21 4.15
N PRO A 62 -27.23 -9.70 3.83
CA PRO A 62 -27.82 -9.58 2.50
C PRO A 62 -27.94 -8.15 1.95
N MET A 63 -27.82 -7.13 2.80
CA MET A 63 -27.86 -5.71 2.41
C MET A 63 -26.53 -4.98 2.55
N TYR A 64 -25.48 -5.67 3.01
CA TYR A 64 -24.19 -5.06 3.30
C TYR A 64 -23.19 -5.38 2.19
N ALA A 65 -22.28 -4.44 1.99
CA ALA A 65 -21.22 -4.61 1.01
C ALA A 65 -20.12 -5.51 1.59
N GLU A 66 -19.33 -6.12 0.71
CA GLU A 66 -18.04 -6.73 1.08
C GLU A 66 -17.24 -5.80 2.01
N CYS A 67 -16.59 -6.41 3.01
CA CYS A 67 -15.77 -5.74 4.00
C CYS A 67 -14.68 -4.84 3.40
N SER A 68 -14.34 -3.79 4.13
CA SER A 68 -13.28 -2.84 3.80
C SER A 68 -12.46 -2.51 5.04
N PHE A 69 -11.20 -2.16 4.86
CA PHE A 69 -10.24 -1.94 5.93
C PHE A 69 -9.82 -0.48 5.98
N TYR A 70 -9.78 0.14 7.16
CA TYR A 70 -9.40 1.54 7.29
C TYR A 70 -8.00 1.85 6.75
N GLU A 71 -7.85 3.03 6.13
CA GLU A 71 -6.56 3.47 5.60
C GLU A 71 -5.45 3.50 6.66
N CYS A 72 -5.80 3.73 7.93
CA CYS A 72 -4.85 3.81 9.03
C CYS A 72 -4.12 2.49 9.34
N HIS A 73 -4.62 1.35 8.81
CA HIS A 73 -3.93 0.06 8.88
C HIS A 73 -2.83 -0.08 7.82
N PHE A 74 -2.67 0.89 6.92
CA PHE A 74 -1.83 0.78 5.75
C PHE A 74 -0.87 1.96 5.59
N ARG A 75 0.24 1.68 4.92
CA ARG A 75 1.21 2.68 4.49
C ARG A 75 1.44 2.53 2.99
N PRO A 76 1.49 3.62 2.20
CA PRO A 76 1.84 3.53 0.79
C PRO A 76 3.24 2.95 0.60
N VAL A 77 3.35 1.95 -0.28
CA VAL A 77 4.63 1.43 -0.74
C VAL A 77 5.24 2.47 -1.66
N ARG A 78 6.34 3.06 -1.22
CA ARG A 78 7.12 3.96 -2.07
C ARG A 78 8.13 3.12 -2.83
N THR A 79 7.95 3.01 -4.14
CA THR A 79 9.03 2.57 -5.01
C THR A 79 9.97 3.75 -5.22
N THR A 80 11.26 3.53 -5.03
CA THR A 80 12.30 4.48 -5.41
C THR A 80 13.08 3.84 -6.54
N ASP A 81 13.25 4.57 -7.64
CA ASP A 81 14.13 4.10 -8.70
C ASP A 81 15.57 4.07 -8.18
N ILE A 82 16.16 2.87 -8.13
CA ILE A 82 17.54 2.63 -7.72
C ILE A 82 18.47 2.43 -8.93
N SER A 83 18.00 2.71 -10.14
CA SER A 83 18.78 2.61 -11.39
C SER A 83 20.10 3.38 -11.28
N ILE A 84 20.08 4.58 -10.70
CA ILE A 84 21.28 5.40 -10.50
C ILE A 84 22.34 4.72 -9.63
N PHE A 85 21.94 4.00 -8.57
CA PHE A 85 22.89 3.27 -7.73
C PHE A 85 23.47 2.06 -8.46
N THR A 86 22.65 1.43 -9.30
CA THR A 86 23.09 0.32 -10.16
C THR A 86 24.09 0.80 -11.20
N GLU A 87 23.83 1.97 -11.80
CA GLU A 87 24.70 2.63 -12.76
C GLU A 87 26.06 3.00 -12.13
N ILE A 88 26.04 3.64 -10.95
CA ILE A 88 27.26 3.98 -10.18
C ILE A 88 28.05 2.71 -9.84
N ALA A 89 27.38 1.65 -9.39
CA ALA A 89 28.03 0.39 -9.07
C ALA A 89 28.69 -0.26 -10.29
N GLN A 90 28.08 -0.10 -11.47
CA GLN A 90 28.62 -0.61 -12.73
C GLN A 90 29.84 0.21 -13.19
N ASP A 91 29.77 1.54 -13.12
CA ASP A 91 30.90 2.42 -13.43
C ASP A 91 32.14 2.12 -12.58
N VAL A 92 31.96 1.87 -11.27
CA VAL A 92 33.07 1.47 -10.38
C VAL A 92 33.68 0.15 -10.82
N LYS A 93 32.87 -0.84 -11.24
CA LYS A 93 33.37 -2.11 -11.77
C LYS A 93 34.15 -1.93 -13.07
N ASP A 94 33.69 -1.02 -13.92
CA ASP A 94 34.26 -0.76 -15.24
C ASP A 94 35.44 0.23 -15.21
N GLY A 95 35.81 0.73 -14.02
CA GLY A 95 36.90 1.70 -13.84
C GLY A 95 36.57 3.09 -14.39
N ILE A 96 35.29 3.40 -14.58
CA ILE A 96 34.82 4.69 -15.05
C ILE A 96 34.77 5.65 -13.88
N HIS A 97 35.61 6.68 -13.91
CA HIS A 97 35.59 7.76 -12.94
C HIS A 97 34.74 8.92 -13.48
N ARG A 98 33.49 9.01 -13.04
CA ARG A 98 32.66 10.20 -13.31
C ARG A 98 33.29 11.41 -12.63
N LYS A 99 33.66 12.43 -13.41
CA LYS A 99 33.96 13.74 -12.85
C LYS A 99 32.67 14.30 -12.28
N ILE A 100 32.67 14.58 -10.98
CA ILE A 100 31.64 15.46 -10.40
C ILE A 100 31.85 16.80 -11.10
N LEU A 101 30.88 17.21 -11.92
CA LEU A 101 30.82 18.59 -12.38
C LEU A 101 30.47 19.40 -11.12
N GLU A 102 31.46 20.15 -10.62
CA GLU A 102 31.18 21.23 -9.69
C GLU A 102 30.42 22.29 -10.48
N ASP A 103 29.12 22.43 -10.19
CA ASP A 103 28.31 23.52 -10.72
C ASP A 103 28.94 24.86 -10.25
N ALA A 104 29.20 25.74 -11.22
CA ALA A 104 29.65 27.11 -11.02
C ALA A 104 28.49 28.06 -10.67
#